data_AF-G3VQ89-F1
#
_entry.id   AF-G3VQ89-F1
#
_cell.length_a   1.000
_cell.length_b   1.000
_cell.length_c   1.000
_cell.angle_alpha   90.00
_cell.angle_beta   90.00
_cell.angle_gamma   90.00
#
_symmetry.space_group_name_H-M   'P 1'
#
loop_
_entity.id
_entity.type
_entity.pdbx_description
1 polymer ?
#
loop_
_entity_poly.entity_id
_entity_poly.type
_entity_poly.pdbx_seq_one_letter_code
_entity_poly.pdbx_strand_id
1 'polypeptide(L)'
;MGALKRNEDPDVKPSAAFHLHPNGSLQLLSAEMGDERDYTCQVLTGTAEKGRATSHLRVFVAPEPPEVTPNRGTISVIDDIAHEIATCTSRNANPAPSISWYRDGEALQITTELNRELYTVSRTVREASGLQSLTSILYLRPKKSDRDVAFHCRATYQLPNGQQDWQDAEPFYLTLHYPTENVQFWVASSAAPGGWVREGDTVSLLCRGDGNPAPEYIFTLDQGKKEEKSLETNTNGNLTLRDVSRDQSGLYQCEVADFDADPEVELVQRLELHVGYLDPLELSPGENVTVPLGGTTKLGCFTSGDPTPELLWTKDSIPLHQGPQLTLTNVSFTSAGVYTCEASVPKLPGLTRTRQLQLFVQGKPRTWRAGSGSGWTEGDEVTLTCLLGTPQHPAGTLPDVNRIIGGWVQSSLKLKVMGTVAREGVTCTASNPLGHAQHTFHFEAVAPQTPQAGVAVMAAAVSVGLLLLVVALFYCMRRKGRCLRPWPSPDF
;
A
#
# COMPACT_ATOMS: atom_id res chain seq x y z
N MET A 1 58.49 -74.96 -28.49
CA MET A 1 58.52 -73.84 -27.52
C MET A 1 58.91 -72.61 -28.30
N GLY A 2 58.13 -71.53 -28.26
CA GLY A 2 58.56 -70.24 -28.81
C GLY A 2 59.54 -69.55 -27.87
N ALA A 3 60.36 -68.64 -28.39
CA ALA A 3 61.26 -67.81 -27.60
C ALA A 3 61.10 -66.34 -28.02
N LEU A 4 60.74 -65.47 -27.07
CA LEU A 4 60.72 -64.03 -27.31
C LEU A 4 62.17 -63.53 -27.33
N LYS A 5 62.74 -63.33 -28.52
CA LYS A 5 64.05 -62.69 -28.65
C LYS A 5 63.88 -61.17 -28.52
N ARG A 6 64.49 -60.59 -27.48
CA ARG A 6 64.55 -59.13 -27.26
C ARG A 6 65.22 -58.46 -28.46
N ASN A 7 64.68 -57.34 -28.93
CA ASN A 7 65.33 -56.51 -29.94
C ASN A 7 66.48 -55.73 -29.29
N GLU A 8 67.61 -55.60 -29.97
CA GLU A 8 68.88 -55.13 -29.38
C GLU A 8 69.00 -53.59 -29.37
N ASP A 9 68.06 -52.94 -28.67
CA ASP A 9 68.10 -51.52 -28.32
C ASP A 9 68.48 -51.38 -26.82
N PRO A 10 69.66 -50.82 -26.48
CA PRO A 10 70.26 -50.99 -25.16
C PRO A 10 69.68 -50.09 -24.05
N ASP A 11 69.15 -48.91 -24.40
CA ASP A 11 69.01 -47.81 -23.42
C ASP A 11 67.64 -47.72 -22.72
N VAL A 12 66.62 -48.46 -23.16
CA VAL A 12 65.30 -48.50 -22.49
C VAL A 12 64.91 -49.92 -22.08
N LYS A 13 65.09 -50.24 -20.79
CA LYS A 13 64.54 -51.47 -20.19
C LYS A 13 63.00 -51.40 -20.15
N PRO A 14 62.27 -52.45 -20.58
CA PRO A 14 60.81 -52.53 -20.41
C PRO A 14 60.44 -52.82 -18.95
N SER A 15 59.14 -52.77 -18.64
CA SER A 15 58.57 -53.19 -17.36
C SER A 15 59.13 -54.54 -16.90
N ALA A 16 59.60 -54.60 -15.65
CA ALA A 16 60.21 -55.80 -15.09
C ALA A 16 59.20 -56.92 -14.78
N ALA A 17 57.90 -56.65 -14.95
CA ALA A 17 56.81 -57.46 -14.44
C ALA A 17 55.92 -58.00 -15.58
N PHE A 18 56.42 -59.01 -16.29
CA PHE A 18 55.70 -59.70 -17.36
C PHE A 18 55.64 -61.22 -17.18
N HIS A 19 54.55 -61.83 -17.68
CA HIS A 19 54.38 -63.28 -17.74
C HIS A 19 54.25 -63.74 -19.20
N LEU A 20 55.02 -64.76 -19.58
CA LEU A 20 54.85 -65.48 -20.84
C LEU A 20 54.13 -66.80 -20.54
N HIS A 21 52.91 -66.93 -21.06
CA HIS A 21 52.06 -68.11 -20.82
C HIS A 21 52.41 -69.27 -21.78
N PRO A 22 52.16 -70.55 -21.41
CA PRO A 22 52.52 -71.71 -22.26
C PRO A 22 51.84 -71.78 -23.63
N ASN A 23 50.72 -71.07 -23.81
CA ASN A 23 50.02 -70.87 -25.08
C ASN A 23 50.71 -69.85 -26.01
N GLY A 24 51.74 -69.14 -25.54
CA GLY A 24 52.46 -68.10 -26.26
C GLY A 24 51.99 -66.66 -26.02
N SER A 25 50.97 -66.41 -25.19
CA SER A 25 50.54 -65.04 -24.89
C SER A 25 51.46 -64.35 -23.88
N LEU A 26 51.93 -63.15 -24.21
CA LEU A 26 52.64 -62.25 -23.30
C LEU A 26 51.62 -61.37 -22.55
N GLN A 27 51.78 -61.28 -21.23
CA GLN A 27 50.99 -60.42 -20.36
C GLN A 27 51.94 -59.49 -19.58
N LEU A 28 51.75 -58.18 -19.71
CA LEU A 28 52.34 -57.19 -18.80
C LEU A 28 51.42 -57.06 -17.57
N LEU A 29 51.98 -56.97 -16.36
CA LEU A 29 51.20 -56.79 -15.13
C LEU A 29 50.82 -55.32 -14.89
N SER A 30 51.73 -54.41 -15.25
CA SER A 30 51.49 -52.99 -15.39
C SER A 30 52.25 -52.55 -16.64
N ALA A 31 51.59 -51.82 -17.53
CA ALA A 31 52.18 -51.27 -18.74
C ALA A 31 52.64 -49.83 -18.47
N GLU A 32 53.90 -49.54 -18.75
CA GLU A 32 54.51 -48.22 -18.57
C GLU A 32 54.80 -47.59 -19.94
N MET A 33 55.07 -46.28 -20.01
CA MET A 33 55.43 -45.61 -21.28
C MET A 33 56.67 -46.23 -21.95
N GLY A 34 57.56 -46.87 -21.18
CA GLY A 34 58.69 -47.63 -21.71
C GLY A 34 58.32 -48.93 -22.45
N ASP A 35 57.07 -49.40 -22.33
CA ASP A 35 56.57 -50.60 -23.01
C ASP A 35 55.94 -50.28 -24.39
N GLU A 36 55.80 -49.01 -24.79
CA GLU A 36 55.35 -48.64 -26.14
C GLU A 36 56.43 -48.96 -27.19
N ARG A 37 56.43 -50.19 -27.71
CA ARG A 37 57.42 -50.72 -28.67
C ARG A 37 56.92 -51.93 -29.46
N ASP A 38 57.73 -52.40 -30.40
CA ASP A 38 57.48 -53.63 -31.17
C ASP A 38 57.84 -54.90 -30.40
N TYR A 39 56.85 -55.76 -30.18
CA TYR A 39 57.01 -57.09 -29.59
C TYR A 39 57.01 -58.16 -30.69
N THR A 40 58.05 -58.98 -30.74
CA THR A 40 58.25 -59.99 -31.80
C THR A 40 58.19 -61.41 -31.23
N CYS A 41 57.15 -62.15 -31.62
CA CYS A 41 57.00 -63.58 -31.34
C CYS A 41 57.76 -64.42 -32.37
N GLN A 42 58.62 -65.34 -31.90
CA GLN A 42 59.39 -66.26 -32.75
C GLN A 42 59.13 -67.71 -32.32
N VAL A 43 58.74 -68.55 -33.28
CA VAL A 43 58.48 -69.97 -33.07
C VAL A 43 59.70 -70.76 -33.52
N LEU A 44 60.34 -71.49 -32.59
CA LEU A 44 61.55 -72.26 -32.85
C LEU A 44 61.27 -73.78 -32.86
N THR A 45 62.05 -74.52 -33.64
CA THR A 45 62.11 -75.99 -33.60
C THR A 45 63.57 -76.41 -33.60
N GLY A 46 64.06 -76.84 -32.44
CA GLY A 46 65.51 -76.88 -32.19
C GLY A 46 66.09 -75.47 -32.29
N THR A 47 67.15 -75.30 -33.07
CA THR A 47 67.77 -74.00 -33.37
C THR A 47 67.16 -73.26 -34.57
N ALA A 48 66.22 -73.88 -35.31
CA ALA A 48 65.66 -73.29 -36.52
C ALA A 48 64.40 -72.44 -36.24
N GLU A 49 64.40 -71.19 -36.72
CA GLU A 49 63.21 -70.33 -36.75
C GLU A 49 62.19 -70.89 -37.77
N LYS A 50 60.95 -71.10 -37.32
CA LYS A 50 59.84 -71.64 -38.14
C LYS A 50 58.80 -70.59 -38.52
N GLY A 51 58.78 -69.45 -37.83
CA GLY A 51 57.88 -68.35 -38.10
C GLY A 51 58.09 -67.21 -37.12
N ARG A 52 57.80 -65.99 -37.59
CA ARG A 52 57.90 -64.74 -36.85
C ARG A 52 56.62 -63.94 -37.05
N ALA A 53 56.15 -63.30 -35.99
CA ALA A 53 55.13 -62.26 -36.06
C ALA A 53 55.53 -61.10 -35.14
N THR A 54 55.35 -59.87 -35.59
CA THR A 54 55.65 -58.65 -34.82
C THR A 54 54.36 -57.86 -34.65
N SER A 55 54.13 -57.32 -33.45
CA SER A 55 53.00 -56.46 -33.12
C SER A 55 53.50 -55.26 -32.32
N HIS A 56 52.98 -54.08 -32.65
CA HIS A 56 53.32 -52.83 -31.99
C HIS A 56 52.38 -52.61 -30.79
N LEU A 57 52.91 -52.54 -29.58
CA LEU A 57 52.13 -52.17 -28.39
C LEU A 57 52.05 -50.65 -28.28
N ARG A 58 50.85 -50.13 -28.05
CA ARG A 58 50.60 -48.72 -27.68
C ARG A 58 50.11 -48.63 -26.25
N VAL A 59 50.56 -47.63 -25.52
CA VAL A 59 50.24 -47.39 -24.11
C VAL A 59 49.41 -46.13 -24.01
N PHE A 60 48.13 -46.29 -23.71
CA PHE A 60 47.19 -45.19 -23.54
C PHE A 60 47.16 -44.76 -22.07
N VAL A 61 47.29 -43.46 -21.82
CA VAL A 61 47.29 -42.87 -20.48
C VAL A 61 46.32 -41.69 -20.47
N ALA A 62 45.32 -41.76 -19.60
CA ALA A 62 44.38 -40.67 -19.37
C ALA A 62 45.09 -39.48 -18.70
N PRO A 63 44.77 -38.23 -19.07
CA PRO A 63 45.37 -37.06 -18.43
C PRO A 63 44.92 -36.91 -16.98
N GLU A 64 45.70 -36.14 -16.22
CA GLU A 64 45.22 -35.53 -14.97
C GLU A 64 44.06 -34.55 -15.25
N PRO A 65 43.14 -34.33 -14.28
CA PRO A 65 42.07 -33.35 -14.40
C PRO A 65 42.62 -31.97 -14.82
N PRO A 66 42.01 -31.30 -15.82
CA PRO A 66 42.57 -30.07 -16.36
C PRO A 66 42.53 -28.91 -15.35
N GLU A 67 43.69 -28.31 -15.13
CA GLU A 67 43.86 -27.14 -14.25
C GLU A 67 43.61 -25.86 -15.05
N VAL A 68 42.70 -24.99 -14.59
CA VAL A 68 42.46 -23.67 -15.19
C VAL A 68 43.00 -22.54 -14.30
N THR A 69 43.76 -21.64 -14.89
CA THR A 69 44.27 -20.40 -14.29
C THR A 69 43.59 -19.22 -15.00
N PRO A 70 42.50 -18.67 -14.45
CA PRO A 70 41.83 -17.51 -15.02
C PRO A 70 42.63 -16.22 -14.80
N ASN A 71 42.44 -15.25 -15.69
CA ASN A 71 42.94 -13.90 -15.52
C ASN A 71 42.31 -13.28 -14.26
N ARG A 72 43.14 -12.65 -13.42
CA ARG A 72 42.76 -12.05 -12.13
C ARG A 72 42.62 -10.53 -12.19
N GLY A 73 42.96 -9.91 -13.32
CA GLY A 73 42.74 -8.48 -13.55
C GLY A 73 41.31 -8.19 -13.98
N THR A 74 40.95 -6.90 -13.97
CA THR A 74 39.73 -6.43 -14.61
C THR A 74 39.97 -6.34 -16.12
N ILE A 75 39.09 -6.95 -16.92
CA ILE A 75 39.19 -6.98 -18.39
C ILE A 75 38.21 -5.97 -18.99
N SER A 76 38.69 -5.12 -19.89
CA SER A 76 37.84 -4.15 -20.61
C SER A 76 36.94 -4.84 -21.63
N VAL A 77 35.70 -4.36 -21.75
CA VAL A 77 34.75 -4.68 -22.83
C VAL A 77 34.80 -3.62 -23.95
N ILE A 78 35.37 -2.45 -23.66
CA ILE A 78 35.44 -1.29 -24.57
C ILE A 78 36.48 -1.54 -25.69
N ASP A 79 37.58 -2.21 -25.34
CA ASP A 79 38.74 -2.46 -26.20
C ASP A 79 38.37 -3.23 -27.48
N ASP A 80 39.05 -2.93 -28.60
CA ASP A 80 38.81 -3.53 -29.92
C ASP A 80 39.64 -4.80 -30.21
N ILE A 81 40.07 -5.48 -29.14
CA ILE A 81 41.00 -6.61 -29.16
C ILE A 81 40.57 -7.76 -28.24
N ALA A 82 41.13 -8.95 -28.50
CA ALA A 82 40.93 -10.12 -27.66
C ALA A 82 41.94 -10.16 -26.50
N HIS A 83 41.44 -10.23 -25.27
CA HIS A 83 42.24 -10.28 -24.05
C HIS A 83 42.52 -11.72 -23.63
N GLU A 84 43.60 -11.93 -22.87
CA GLU A 84 43.87 -13.21 -22.23
C GLU A 84 42.81 -13.48 -21.15
N ILE A 85 42.02 -14.54 -21.34
CA ILE A 85 40.93 -14.91 -20.45
C ILE A 85 41.40 -15.89 -19.39
N ALA A 86 42.06 -16.96 -19.83
CA ALA A 86 42.52 -18.04 -18.97
C ALA A 86 43.54 -18.93 -19.68
N THR A 87 44.41 -19.56 -18.88
CA THR A 87 45.28 -20.66 -19.30
C THR A 87 44.74 -21.97 -18.73
N CYS A 88 44.47 -22.97 -19.57
CA CYS A 88 44.06 -24.32 -19.21
C CYS A 88 45.21 -25.30 -19.50
N THR A 89 45.53 -26.19 -18.56
CA THR A 89 46.58 -27.21 -18.71
C THR A 89 46.08 -28.60 -18.36
N SER A 90 46.27 -29.54 -19.29
CA SER A 90 46.00 -30.97 -19.10
C SER A 90 47.32 -31.73 -19.18
N ARG A 91 47.64 -32.52 -18.15
CA ARG A 91 48.98 -33.08 -17.92
C ARG A 91 49.01 -34.59 -18.16
N ASN A 92 50.21 -35.10 -18.45
CA ASN A 92 50.56 -36.52 -18.30
C ASN A 92 49.72 -37.54 -19.11
N ALA A 93 49.26 -37.18 -20.33
CA ALA A 93 48.51 -38.10 -21.19
C ALA A 93 49.37 -38.81 -22.25
N ASN A 94 48.87 -39.92 -22.80
CA ASN A 94 49.35 -40.46 -24.08
C ASN A 94 48.18 -41.11 -24.86
N PRO A 95 47.94 -40.76 -26.15
CA PRO A 95 48.54 -39.65 -26.90
C PRO A 95 48.23 -38.28 -26.25
N ALA A 96 48.82 -37.21 -26.77
CA ALA A 96 48.54 -35.84 -26.28
C ALA A 96 47.02 -35.54 -26.35
N PRO A 97 46.43 -34.90 -25.33
CA PRO A 97 45.02 -34.56 -25.32
C PRO A 97 44.75 -33.35 -26.22
N SER A 98 43.48 -33.08 -26.54
CA SER A 98 43.04 -31.80 -27.07
C SER A 98 42.29 -31.01 -25.97
N ILE A 99 42.37 -29.68 -26.02
CA ILE A 99 41.58 -28.79 -25.16
C ILE A 99 40.53 -28.08 -26.01
N SER A 100 39.30 -28.01 -25.50
CA SER A 100 38.22 -27.18 -26.06
C SER A 100 37.66 -26.28 -24.96
N TRP A 101 37.26 -25.07 -25.32
CA TRP A 101 36.75 -24.07 -24.37
C TRP A 101 35.25 -23.89 -24.52
N TYR A 102 34.59 -23.62 -23.40
CA TYR A 102 33.14 -23.56 -23.27
C TYR A 102 32.71 -22.26 -22.57
N ARG A 103 31.56 -21.74 -22.99
CA ARG A 103 30.89 -20.53 -22.49
C ARG A 103 29.42 -20.86 -22.26
N ASP A 104 28.93 -20.74 -21.03
CA ASP A 104 27.57 -21.14 -20.63
C ASP A 104 27.20 -22.59 -21.01
N GLY A 105 28.20 -23.48 -21.09
CA GLY A 105 28.03 -24.87 -21.55
C GLY A 105 28.06 -25.07 -23.06
N GLU A 106 28.06 -24.02 -23.87
CA GLU A 106 28.24 -24.11 -25.33
C GLU A 106 29.72 -24.12 -25.74
N ALA A 107 30.06 -24.93 -26.76
CA ALA A 107 31.44 -25.07 -27.25
C ALA A 107 31.84 -23.91 -28.16
N LEU A 108 32.86 -23.15 -27.76
CA LEU A 108 33.36 -22.01 -28.52
C LEU A 108 34.00 -22.45 -29.84
N GLN A 109 33.65 -21.76 -30.93
CA GLN A 109 34.22 -22.00 -32.27
C GLN A 109 35.49 -21.15 -32.43
N ILE A 110 36.64 -21.71 -32.06
CA ILE A 110 37.91 -21.00 -31.90
C ILE A 110 38.89 -21.33 -33.04
N THR A 111 39.62 -20.33 -33.54
CA THR A 111 40.72 -20.51 -34.49
C THR A 111 42.09 -20.54 -33.80
N THR A 112 43.09 -21.13 -34.45
CA THR A 112 44.52 -20.98 -34.08
C THR A 112 45.18 -19.76 -34.74
N GLU A 113 44.46 -19.04 -35.59
CA GLU A 113 44.93 -17.83 -36.26
C GLU A 113 44.69 -16.60 -35.38
N LEU A 114 45.75 -15.82 -35.14
CA LEU A 114 45.73 -14.58 -34.35
C LEU A 114 44.74 -13.58 -34.96
N ASN A 115 43.69 -13.25 -34.21
CA ASN A 115 42.68 -12.28 -34.60
C ASN A 115 42.20 -11.46 -33.39
N ARG A 116 41.26 -10.53 -33.61
CA ARG A 116 40.80 -9.57 -32.59
C ARG A 116 39.59 -10.00 -31.76
N GLU A 117 38.93 -11.10 -32.13
CA GLU A 117 37.66 -11.50 -31.52
C GLU A 117 37.79 -12.78 -30.70
N LEU A 118 38.37 -13.85 -31.25
CA LEU A 118 38.47 -15.16 -30.58
C LEU A 118 39.55 -16.07 -31.19
N TYR A 119 40.59 -16.39 -30.42
CA TYR A 119 41.62 -17.38 -30.80
C TYR A 119 42.17 -18.14 -29.59
N THR A 120 42.91 -19.22 -29.83
CA THR A 120 43.73 -19.87 -28.80
C THR A 120 45.17 -20.03 -29.24
N VAL A 121 46.08 -19.93 -28.27
CA VAL A 121 47.49 -20.34 -28.41
C VAL A 121 47.66 -21.63 -27.63
N SER A 122 48.23 -22.68 -28.24
CA SER A 122 48.43 -23.96 -27.57
C SER A 122 49.87 -24.47 -27.71
N ARG A 123 50.30 -25.24 -26.71
CA ARG A 123 51.66 -25.79 -26.63
C ARG A 123 51.63 -27.17 -25.98
N THR A 124 52.04 -28.17 -26.75
CA THR A 124 52.33 -29.52 -26.22
C THR A 124 53.77 -29.58 -25.73
N VAL A 125 53.98 -30.18 -24.56
CA VAL A 125 55.29 -30.50 -23.99
C VAL A 125 55.36 -32.01 -23.78
N ARG A 126 56.51 -32.63 -24.09
CA ARG A 126 56.78 -34.02 -23.71
C ARG A 126 57.57 -34.03 -22.41
N GLU A 127 57.02 -34.70 -21.41
CA GLU A 127 57.61 -34.83 -20.08
C GLU A 127 58.74 -35.87 -20.06
N ALA A 128 59.56 -35.86 -19.00
CA ALA A 128 60.64 -36.84 -18.82
C ALA A 128 60.17 -38.31 -18.72
N SER A 129 58.89 -38.52 -18.42
CA SER A 129 58.20 -39.82 -18.43
C SER A 129 57.82 -40.32 -19.84
N GLY A 130 58.04 -39.50 -20.88
CA GLY A 130 57.57 -39.74 -22.24
C GLY A 130 56.11 -39.31 -22.49
N LEU A 131 55.34 -39.06 -21.42
CA LEU A 131 53.96 -38.53 -21.47
C LEU A 131 53.92 -37.12 -22.07
N GLN A 132 52.72 -36.66 -22.43
CA GLN A 132 52.49 -35.41 -23.12
C GLN A 132 51.48 -34.54 -22.36
N SER A 133 51.89 -33.31 -22.06
CA SER A 133 51.07 -32.27 -21.42
C SER A 133 50.69 -31.22 -22.46
N LEU A 134 49.42 -30.78 -22.50
CA LEU A 134 48.95 -29.70 -23.35
C LEU A 134 48.54 -28.51 -22.49
N THR A 135 49.09 -27.33 -22.80
CA THR A 135 48.57 -26.04 -22.32
C THR A 135 47.86 -25.34 -23.48
N SER A 136 46.72 -24.72 -23.20
CA SER A 136 45.96 -23.84 -24.10
C SER A 136 45.67 -22.52 -23.38
N ILE A 137 45.85 -21.40 -24.08
CA ILE A 137 45.50 -20.06 -23.60
C ILE A 137 44.37 -19.53 -24.46
N LEU A 138 43.27 -19.12 -23.82
CA LEU A 138 42.11 -18.51 -24.47
C LEU A 138 42.29 -16.99 -24.58
N TYR A 139 42.18 -16.48 -25.81
CA TYR A 139 42.06 -15.05 -26.08
C TYR A 139 40.68 -14.77 -26.67
N LEU A 140 39.90 -13.91 -26.02
CA LEU A 140 38.54 -13.54 -26.41
C LEU A 140 38.34 -12.03 -26.18
N ARG A 141 37.57 -11.39 -27.06
CA ARG A 141 37.02 -10.05 -26.81
C ARG A 141 35.73 -10.21 -26.00
N PRO A 142 35.70 -9.86 -24.70
CA PRO A 142 34.54 -10.08 -23.85
C PRO A 142 33.40 -9.12 -24.23
N LYS A 143 32.17 -9.49 -23.87
CA LYS A 143 30.99 -8.62 -23.97
C LYS A 143 30.43 -8.37 -22.57
N LYS A 144 29.64 -7.32 -22.39
CA LYS A 144 28.96 -7.03 -21.11
C LYS A 144 28.10 -8.20 -20.63
N SER A 145 27.57 -9.00 -21.56
CA SER A 145 26.84 -10.25 -21.27
C SER A 145 27.71 -11.41 -20.73
N ASP A 146 29.04 -11.32 -20.74
CA ASP A 146 29.94 -12.34 -20.16
C ASP A 146 30.13 -12.21 -18.64
N ARG A 147 29.67 -11.10 -18.07
CA ARG A 147 29.79 -10.76 -16.65
C ARG A 147 29.37 -11.90 -15.71
N ASP A 148 28.17 -12.45 -15.93
CA ASP A 148 27.57 -13.46 -15.07
C ASP A 148 27.63 -14.88 -15.69
N VAL A 149 28.42 -15.07 -16.75
CA VAL A 149 28.54 -16.32 -17.53
C VAL A 149 29.72 -17.16 -17.06
N ALA A 150 29.51 -18.47 -16.92
CA ALA A 150 30.55 -19.42 -16.58
C ALA A 150 31.37 -19.86 -17.80
N PHE A 151 32.69 -19.80 -17.68
CA PHE A 151 33.66 -20.36 -18.63
C PHE A 151 34.33 -21.60 -18.05
N HIS A 152 34.64 -22.59 -18.89
CA HIS A 152 35.48 -23.73 -18.52
C HIS A 152 36.24 -24.29 -19.74
N CYS A 153 37.19 -25.19 -19.48
CA CYS A 153 37.84 -25.98 -20.52
C CYS A 153 37.60 -27.48 -20.33
N ARG A 154 37.57 -28.21 -21.44
CA ARG A 154 37.45 -29.67 -21.52
C ARG A 154 38.74 -30.25 -22.09
N ALA A 155 39.39 -31.12 -21.33
CA ALA A 155 40.46 -31.97 -21.83
C ALA A 155 39.85 -33.25 -22.43
N THR A 156 40.06 -33.46 -23.72
CA THR A 156 39.57 -34.62 -24.47
C THR A 156 40.73 -35.52 -24.84
N TYR A 157 40.61 -36.83 -24.61
CA TYR A 157 41.71 -37.77 -24.73
C TYR A 157 41.28 -39.10 -25.36
N GLN A 158 42.23 -39.79 -25.99
CA GLN A 158 41.96 -41.05 -26.68
C GLN A 158 42.20 -42.25 -25.77
N LEU A 159 41.36 -43.27 -25.97
CA LEU A 159 41.40 -44.56 -25.32
C LEU A 159 41.67 -45.66 -26.38
N PRO A 160 41.99 -46.90 -25.96
CA PRO A 160 42.15 -48.02 -26.87
C PRO A 160 40.98 -48.20 -27.85
N ASN A 161 41.25 -48.82 -28.99
CA ASN A 161 40.29 -49.04 -30.09
C ASN A 161 39.70 -47.76 -30.72
N GLY A 162 40.27 -46.58 -30.45
CA GLY A 162 39.75 -45.31 -30.97
C GLY A 162 38.52 -44.79 -30.23
N GLN A 163 38.27 -45.29 -29.02
CA GLN A 163 37.34 -44.64 -28.09
C GLN A 163 37.92 -43.29 -27.64
N GLN A 164 37.05 -42.39 -27.19
CA GLN A 164 37.43 -41.05 -26.73
C GLN A 164 36.62 -40.73 -25.48
N ASP A 165 37.26 -40.07 -24.52
CA ASP A 165 36.68 -39.66 -23.25
C ASP A 165 37.18 -38.24 -22.88
N TRP A 166 36.60 -37.63 -21.85
CA TRP A 166 36.91 -36.24 -21.49
C TRP A 166 36.83 -35.96 -19.99
N GLN A 167 37.50 -34.90 -19.58
CA GLN A 167 37.44 -34.32 -18.22
C GLN A 167 37.26 -32.81 -18.34
N ASP A 168 36.39 -32.23 -17.50
CA ASP A 168 36.14 -30.79 -17.46
C ASP A 168 36.88 -30.15 -16.29
N ALA A 169 37.37 -28.92 -16.49
CA ALA A 169 37.93 -28.09 -15.44
C ALA A 169 36.83 -27.42 -14.61
N GLU A 170 37.16 -26.97 -13.39
CA GLU A 170 36.25 -26.16 -12.60
C GLU A 170 35.88 -24.86 -13.33
N PRO A 171 34.60 -24.42 -13.30
CA PRO A 171 34.16 -23.22 -13.99
C PRO A 171 34.62 -21.95 -13.29
N PHE A 172 34.85 -20.89 -14.07
CA PHE A 172 35.25 -19.57 -13.60
C PHE A 172 34.44 -18.45 -14.27
N TYR A 173 34.53 -17.24 -13.71
CA TYR A 173 33.82 -16.04 -14.14
C TYR A 173 34.81 -14.90 -14.39
N LEU A 174 34.39 -13.86 -15.14
CA LEU A 174 35.27 -12.75 -15.54
C LEU A 174 34.97 -11.48 -14.73
N THR A 175 36.02 -10.82 -14.25
CA THR A 175 35.91 -9.45 -13.71
C THR A 175 35.97 -8.46 -14.87
N LEU A 176 34.83 -7.89 -15.27
CA LEU A 176 34.74 -7.01 -16.45
C LEU A 176 34.62 -5.52 -16.07
N HIS A 177 35.34 -4.66 -16.81
CA HIS A 177 35.08 -3.22 -16.91
C HIS A 177 34.19 -2.99 -18.15
N TYR A 178 33.04 -2.38 -17.95
CA TYR A 178 32.13 -2.01 -19.02
C TYR A 178 31.31 -0.78 -18.61
N PRO A 179 30.95 0.10 -19.56
CA PRO A 179 30.21 1.32 -19.27
C PRO A 179 28.72 1.10 -19.04
N THR A 180 28.09 2.16 -18.55
CA THR A 180 26.64 2.30 -18.44
C THR A 180 26.00 2.40 -19.82
N GLU A 181 24.98 1.57 -20.04
CA GLU A 181 24.10 1.60 -21.22
C GLU A 181 22.65 1.87 -20.81
N ASN A 182 22.28 1.60 -19.55
CA ASN A 182 20.92 1.72 -19.05
C ASN A 182 20.91 2.53 -17.74
N VAL A 183 20.16 3.63 -17.72
CA VAL A 183 19.91 4.44 -16.53
C VAL A 183 18.45 4.33 -16.11
N GLN A 184 18.22 4.12 -14.81
CA GLN A 184 16.90 4.11 -14.17
C GLN A 184 16.84 5.23 -13.12
N PHE A 185 15.72 5.96 -13.04
CA PHE A 185 15.50 7.00 -12.03
C PHE A 185 14.05 6.96 -11.49
N TRP A 186 13.86 6.83 -10.17
CA TRP A 186 12.54 6.61 -9.57
C TRP A 186 12.43 7.11 -8.11
N VAL A 187 11.20 7.28 -7.63
CA VAL A 187 10.91 7.55 -6.21
C VAL A 187 10.96 6.24 -5.41
N ALA A 188 11.80 6.16 -4.37
CA ALA A 188 11.92 4.97 -3.53
C ALA A 188 10.76 4.76 -2.54
N SER A 189 10.00 5.83 -2.26
CA SER A 189 8.97 5.83 -1.23
C SER A 189 7.66 5.21 -1.70
N SER A 190 7.13 4.27 -0.92
CA SER A 190 5.78 3.72 -1.09
C SER A 190 4.66 4.75 -0.85
N ALA A 191 5.00 5.94 -0.35
CA ALA A 191 4.06 7.05 -0.17
C ALA A 191 3.71 7.78 -1.49
N ALA A 192 4.31 7.41 -2.64
CA ALA A 192 4.15 8.11 -3.91
C ALA A 192 3.37 7.35 -5.02
N PRO A 193 2.08 6.98 -4.82
CA PRO A 193 1.27 6.36 -5.86
C PRO A 193 1.03 7.37 -7.01
N GLY A 194 1.78 7.22 -8.10
CA GLY A 194 1.67 8.09 -9.28
C GLY A 194 2.37 9.44 -9.15
N GLY A 195 3.51 9.51 -8.44
CA GLY A 195 4.41 10.68 -8.45
C GLY A 195 4.07 11.82 -7.47
N TRP A 196 3.03 11.65 -6.64
CA TRP A 196 2.61 12.64 -5.65
C TRP A 196 3.18 12.34 -4.27
N VAL A 197 3.73 13.36 -3.60
CA VAL A 197 4.20 13.32 -2.21
C VAL A 197 3.47 14.41 -1.42
N ARG A 198 3.38 14.30 -0.09
CA ARG A 198 2.74 15.31 0.76
C ARG A 198 3.77 16.31 1.30
N GLU A 199 3.39 17.57 1.37
CA GLU A 199 4.19 18.62 2.03
C GLU A 199 4.52 18.23 3.48
N GLY A 200 5.82 18.19 3.82
CA GLY A 200 6.36 17.73 5.10
C GLY A 200 6.77 16.24 5.17
N ASP A 201 6.52 15.42 4.15
CA ASP A 201 7.08 14.05 4.10
C ASP A 201 8.60 14.07 3.82
N THR A 202 9.26 12.92 3.99
CA THR A 202 10.66 12.68 3.55
C THR A 202 10.68 11.69 2.39
N VAL A 203 11.50 11.97 1.37
CA VAL A 203 11.57 11.24 0.10
C VAL A 203 13.02 10.90 -0.22
N SER A 204 13.26 9.69 -0.72
CA SER A 204 14.50 9.38 -1.44
C SER A 204 14.18 9.17 -2.92
N LEU A 205 14.91 9.88 -3.78
CA LEU A 205 14.93 9.66 -5.23
C LEU A 205 16.16 8.81 -5.53
N LEU A 206 15.95 7.66 -6.18
CA LEU A 206 17.01 6.70 -6.50
C LEU A 206 17.28 6.69 -8.00
N CYS A 207 18.55 6.83 -8.35
CA CYS A 207 19.08 6.71 -9.69
C CYS A 207 20.09 5.57 -9.76
N ARG A 208 20.16 4.88 -10.91
CA ARG A 208 21.06 3.75 -11.09
C ARG A 208 21.47 3.58 -12.56
N GLY A 209 22.77 3.65 -12.83
CA GLY A 209 23.41 3.13 -14.03
C GLY A 209 23.72 1.63 -13.85
N ASP A 210 23.87 0.92 -14.97
CA ASP A 210 24.18 -0.51 -14.98
C ASP A 210 25.67 -0.85 -15.17
N GLY A 211 26.54 0.16 -15.40
CA GLY A 211 27.99 0.03 -15.58
C GLY A 211 28.76 -0.56 -14.39
N ASN A 212 29.99 -0.99 -14.63
CA ASN A 212 30.93 -1.44 -13.60
C ASN A 212 32.37 -1.01 -13.96
N PRO A 213 33.06 -0.16 -13.17
CA PRO A 213 32.74 0.26 -11.82
C PRO A 213 31.47 1.11 -11.72
N ALA A 214 30.90 1.21 -10.52
CA ALA A 214 29.69 2.00 -10.31
C ALA A 214 29.99 3.50 -10.60
N PRO A 215 29.21 4.15 -11.49
CA PRO A 215 29.47 5.53 -11.89
C PRO A 215 29.06 6.54 -10.81
N GLU A 216 29.41 7.80 -11.02
CA GLU A 216 28.96 8.93 -10.18
C GLU A 216 27.63 9.49 -10.70
N TYR A 217 26.78 9.97 -9.79
CA TYR A 217 25.43 10.45 -10.08
C TYR A 217 25.31 11.93 -9.73
N ILE A 218 24.85 12.74 -10.68
CA ILE A 218 24.62 14.18 -10.51
C ILE A 218 23.11 14.44 -10.53
N PHE A 219 22.58 15.06 -9.48
CA PHE A 219 21.17 15.41 -9.37
C PHE A 219 20.93 16.91 -9.57
N THR A 220 20.05 17.25 -10.50
CA THR A 220 19.59 18.63 -10.74
C THR A 220 18.06 18.72 -10.65
N LEU A 221 17.56 19.93 -10.40
CA LEU A 221 16.13 20.27 -10.46
C LEU A 221 15.91 21.38 -11.48
N ASP A 222 15.18 21.05 -12.54
CA ASP A 222 14.65 22.00 -13.51
C ASP A 222 13.34 22.62 -12.98
N GLN A 223 13.33 23.96 -12.91
CA GLN A 223 12.14 24.77 -12.56
C GLN A 223 11.60 25.56 -13.76
N GLY A 224 11.98 25.19 -14.99
CA GLY A 224 11.48 25.66 -16.29
C GLY A 224 11.79 27.11 -16.68
N LYS A 225 12.09 27.98 -15.71
CA LYS A 225 12.37 29.43 -15.90
C LYS A 225 13.40 30.01 -14.94
N LYS A 226 14.05 29.18 -14.12
CA LYS A 226 15.25 29.52 -13.35
C LYS A 226 16.40 28.67 -13.88
N GLU A 227 17.63 29.06 -13.53
CA GLU A 227 18.82 28.23 -13.73
C GLU A 227 18.63 26.85 -13.06
N GLU A 228 19.17 25.81 -13.69
CA GLU A 228 19.12 24.44 -13.17
C GLU A 228 19.76 24.38 -11.79
N LYS A 229 18.98 23.97 -10.79
CA LYS A 229 19.50 23.89 -9.42
C LYS A 229 20.19 22.55 -9.24
N SER A 230 21.52 22.53 -9.28
CA SER A 230 22.31 21.40 -8.77
C SER A 230 21.97 21.17 -7.30
N LEU A 231 21.74 19.89 -6.94
CA LEU A 231 21.28 19.48 -5.61
C LEU A 231 22.35 18.69 -4.86
N GLU A 232 22.84 17.61 -5.48
CA GLU A 232 23.79 16.68 -4.88
C GLU A 232 24.54 15.91 -5.98
N THR A 233 25.79 15.55 -5.70
CA THR A 233 26.56 14.59 -6.50
C THR A 233 27.06 13.50 -5.56
N ASN A 234 26.79 12.23 -5.86
CA ASN A 234 27.28 11.09 -5.07
C ASN A 234 27.39 9.79 -5.88
N THR A 235 28.15 8.81 -5.36
CA THR A 235 28.35 7.48 -5.98
C THR A 235 27.30 6.42 -5.58
N ASN A 236 26.33 6.78 -4.73
CA ASN A 236 25.31 5.87 -4.22
C ASN A 236 23.98 5.96 -4.99
N GLY A 237 23.82 6.94 -5.88
CA GLY A 237 22.60 7.14 -6.66
C GLY A 237 21.38 7.49 -5.81
N ASN A 238 21.55 8.18 -4.67
CA ASN A 238 20.45 8.51 -3.75
C ASN A 238 20.45 10.00 -3.38
N LEU A 239 19.40 10.72 -3.75
CA LEU A 239 19.10 12.07 -3.28
C LEU A 239 17.95 12.00 -2.27
N THR A 240 18.20 12.40 -1.01
CA THR A 240 17.17 12.37 0.04
C THR A 240 16.70 13.76 0.45
N LEU A 241 15.45 14.07 0.08
CA LEU A 241 14.75 15.31 0.39
C LEU A 241 13.98 15.14 1.71
N ARG A 242 14.19 16.03 2.68
CA ARG A 242 13.50 16.02 3.98
C ARG A 242 12.52 17.17 4.09
N ASP A 243 11.46 16.97 4.86
CA ASP A 243 10.45 17.98 5.20
C ASP A 243 9.93 18.73 3.96
N VAL A 244 9.57 17.99 2.90
CA VAL A 244 9.47 18.55 1.54
C VAL A 244 8.46 19.68 1.40
N SER A 245 8.84 20.74 0.72
CA SER A 245 8.05 21.96 0.48
C SER A 245 7.44 21.97 -0.92
N ARG A 246 6.26 22.59 -1.10
CA ARG A 246 5.59 22.70 -2.41
C ARG A 246 6.46 23.35 -3.51
N ASP A 247 7.41 24.20 -3.16
CA ASP A 247 8.36 24.83 -4.10
C ASP A 247 9.48 23.90 -4.61
N GLN A 248 9.55 22.67 -4.08
CA GLN A 248 10.39 21.58 -4.59
C GLN A 248 9.65 20.69 -5.61
N SER A 249 8.39 21.00 -5.93
CA SER A 249 7.71 20.38 -7.08
C SER A 249 8.40 20.79 -8.39
N GLY A 250 8.61 19.84 -9.30
CA GLY A 250 9.28 20.12 -10.57
C GLY A 250 9.87 18.88 -11.24
N LEU A 251 10.66 19.11 -12.28
CA LEU A 251 11.32 18.06 -13.04
C LEU A 251 12.71 17.81 -12.49
N TYR A 252 12.89 16.71 -11.78
CA TYR A 252 14.21 16.26 -11.34
C TYR A 252 14.92 15.57 -12.51
N GLN A 253 16.23 15.79 -12.58
CA GLN A 253 17.14 15.06 -13.46
C GLN A 253 18.17 14.30 -12.63
N CYS A 254 18.51 13.12 -13.11
CA CYS A 254 19.73 12.41 -12.77
C CYS A 254 20.58 12.30 -14.04
N GLU A 255 21.82 12.74 -13.96
CA GLU A 255 22.87 12.50 -14.97
C GLU A 255 23.87 11.49 -14.40
N VAL A 256 24.23 10.48 -15.18
CA VAL A 256 25.25 9.49 -14.83
C VAL A 256 26.57 9.90 -15.46
N ALA A 257 27.56 10.23 -14.64
CA ALA A 257 28.90 10.61 -15.07
C ALA A 257 29.74 9.35 -15.34
N ASP A 258 29.62 8.83 -16.56
CA ASP A 258 30.35 7.66 -17.06
C ASP A 258 31.08 8.05 -18.36
N PHE A 259 32.40 8.28 -18.28
CA PHE A 259 33.21 8.79 -19.38
C PHE A 259 33.62 7.72 -20.41
N ASP A 260 33.43 6.45 -20.09
CA ASP A 260 33.75 5.31 -20.98
C ASP A 260 32.51 4.84 -21.78
N ALA A 261 31.35 5.49 -21.58
CA ALA A 261 30.12 5.24 -22.32
C ALA A 261 30.13 5.83 -23.74
N ASP A 262 29.33 5.23 -24.63
CA ASP A 262 29.13 5.73 -25.98
C ASP A 262 28.32 7.05 -25.94
N PRO A 263 28.74 8.13 -26.63
CA PRO A 263 28.05 9.41 -26.63
C PRO A 263 26.64 9.41 -27.26
N GLU A 264 26.21 8.31 -27.91
CA GLU A 264 24.83 8.13 -28.36
C GLU A 264 23.90 7.55 -27.26
N VAL A 265 24.42 7.14 -26.09
CA VAL A 265 23.63 6.63 -24.95
C VAL A 265 23.04 7.76 -24.10
N GLU A 266 21.73 7.70 -23.83
CA GLU A 266 21.04 8.66 -22.95
C GLU A 266 21.34 8.34 -21.47
N LEU A 267 22.45 8.88 -20.95
CA LEU A 267 22.86 8.78 -19.54
C LEU A 267 22.08 9.72 -18.60
N VAL A 268 21.06 10.43 -19.11
CA VAL A 268 20.27 11.42 -18.36
C VAL A 268 18.83 10.94 -18.25
N GLN A 269 18.33 10.77 -17.02
CA GLN A 269 16.96 10.37 -16.75
C GLN A 269 16.16 11.45 -16.02
N ARG A 270 14.85 11.44 -16.23
CA ARG A 270 13.92 12.51 -15.83
C ARG A 270 12.76 11.97 -14.99
N LEU A 271 12.44 12.67 -13.90
CA LEU A 271 11.42 12.30 -12.92
C LEU A 271 10.64 13.53 -12.46
N GLU A 272 9.35 13.59 -12.78
CA GLU A 272 8.48 14.66 -12.27
C GLU A 272 8.02 14.33 -10.84
N LEU A 273 8.23 15.28 -9.93
CA LEU A 273 7.82 15.18 -8.53
C LEU A 273 6.78 16.26 -8.22
N HIS A 274 5.61 15.85 -7.73
CA HIS A 274 4.59 16.77 -7.26
C HIS A 274 4.49 16.74 -5.73
N VAL A 275 4.83 17.84 -5.07
CA VAL A 275 4.66 17.99 -3.61
C VAL A 275 3.30 18.62 -3.35
N GLY A 276 2.31 17.76 -3.16
CA GLY A 276 0.92 18.15 -2.91
C GLY A 276 0.70 18.66 -1.48
N TYR A 277 -0.17 19.66 -1.37
CA TYR A 277 -0.39 20.43 -0.16
C TYR A 277 -1.88 20.76 0.04
N LEU A 278 -2.25 21.15 1.26
CA LEU A 278 -3.58 21.63 1.60
C LEU A 278 -3.45 22.76 2.62
N ASP A 279 -3.89 23.96 2.26
CA ASP A 279 -3.76 25.16 3.10
C ASP A 279 -4.83 25.25 4.20
N PRO A 280 -4.73 26.19 5.16
CA PRO A 280 -5.75 26.35 6.20
C PRO A 280 -7.10 26.76 5.60
N LEU A 281 -8.19 26.17 6.11
CA LEU A 281 -9.54 26.54 5.69
C LEU A 281 -9.93 27.90 6.27
N GLU A 282 -10.38 28.80 5.39
CA GLU A 282 -11.03 30.07 5.69
C GLU A 282 -12.55 29.93 5.57
N LEU A 283 -13.30 30.58 6.46
CA LEU A 283 -14.76 30.54 6.49
C LEU A 283 -15.35 31.95 6.33
N SER A 284 -16.43 32.06 5.57
CA SER A 284 -17.14 33.31 5.30
C SER A 284 -18.64 33.18 5.66
N PRO A 285 -19.23 34.15 6.38
CA PRO A 285 -18.64 35.41 6.84
C PRO A 285 -17.72 35.28 8.08
N GLY A 286 -17.57 34.07 8.63
CA GLY A 286 -16.65 33.79 9.74
C GLY A 286 -17.06 32.55 10.55
N GLU A 287 -16.38 32.31 11.67
CA GLU A 287 -16.64 31.15 12.56
C GLU A 287 -17.93 31.30 13.41
N ASN A 288 -18.50 32.50 13.49
CA ASN A 288 -19.74 32.75 14.23
C ASN A 288 -20.73 33.48 13.32
N VAL A 289 -21.82 32.83 12.92
CA VAL A 289 -22.77 33.35 11.93
C VAL A 289 -24.15 33.49 12.56
N THR A 290 -24.71 34.71 12.52
CA THR A 290 -26.03 35.02 13.08
C THR A 290 -27.05 35.28 11.98
N VAL A 291 -28.20 34.60 12.03
CA VAL A 291 -29.25 34.68 10.99
C VAL A 291 -30.63 34.91 11.64
N PRO A 292 -31.49 35.79 11.08
CA PRO A 292 -32.86 35.92 11.54
C PRO A 292 -33.73 34.70 11.18
N LEU A 293 -34.70 34.38 12.03
CA LEU A 293 -35.68 33.32 11.84
C LEU A 293 -36.48 33.51 10.54
N GLY A 294 -36.53 32.48 9.69
CA GLY A 294 -37.10 32.52 8.34
C GLY A 294 -36.18 33.17 7.29
N GLY A 295 -35.01 33.65 7.69
CA GLY A 295 -34.02 34.26 6.80
C GLY A 295 -33.27 33.25 5.94
N THR A 296 -32.35 33.79 5.13
CA THR A 296 -31.45 33.04 4.24
C THR A 296 -30.01 33.50 4.50
N THR A 297 -29.06 32.57 4.48
CA THR A 297 -27.62 32.87 4.56
C THR A 297 -26.81 32.03 3.58
N LYS A 298 -25.59 32.47 3.29
CA LYS A 298 -24.57 31.72 2.54
C LYS A 298 -23.36 31.53 3.45
N LEU A 299 -22.93 30.28 3.58
CA LEU A 299 -21.75 29.87 4.32
C LEU A 299 -20.69 29.49 3.29
N GLY A 300 -19.62 30.28 3.21
CA GLY A 300 -18.47 30.04 2.34
C GLY A 300 -17.36 29.31 3.08
N CYS A 301 -16.69 28.39 2.39
CA CYS A 301 -15.51 27.68 2.87
C CYS A 301 -14.50 27.63 1.73
N PHE A 302 -13.28 28.06 2.00
CA PHE A 302 -12.22 28.26 1.01
C PHE A 302 -10.90 27.72 1.53
N THR A 303 -10.11 27.14 0.65
CA THR A 303 -8.71 26.75 0.90
C THR A 303 -8.02 26.61 -0.46
N SER A 304 -6.68 26.70 -0.48
CA SER A 304 -5.87 26.31 -1.62
C SER A 304 -5.28 24.92 -1.39
N GLY A 305 -4.95 24.22 -2.46
CA GLY A 305 -4.36 22.89 -2.41
C GLY A 305 -4.12 22.36 -3.81
N ASP A 306 -3.07 21.56 -3.94
CA ASP A 306 -2.75 20.83 -5.17
C ASP A 306 -2.49 19.36 -4.79
N PRO A 307 -3.16 18.36 -5.38
CA PRO A 307 -4.32 18.49 -6.27
C PRO A 307 -5.50 19.24 -5.64
N THR A 308 -6.31 19.90 -6.47
CA THR A 308 -7.48 20.68 -6.04
C THR A 308 -8.34 19.90 -5.04
N PRO A 309 -8.56 20.42 -3.81
CA PRO A 309 -9.28 19.69 -2.77
C PRO A 309 -10.78 19.65 -3.01
N GLU A 310 -11.40 18.53 -2.61
CA GLU A 310 -12.85 18.38 -2.52
C GLU A 310 -13.34 18.98 -1.19
N LEU A 311 -14.48 19.68 -1.24
CA LEU A 311 -15.07 20.36 -0.08
C LEU A 311 -16.43 19.76 0.27
N LEU A 312 -16.62 19.38 1.54
CA LEU A 312 -17.85 18.81 2.08
C LEU A 312 -18.33 19.59 3.30
N TRP A 313 -19.57 20.07 3.25
CA TRP A 313 -20.27 20.60 4.41
C TRP A 313 -21.06 19.51 5.12
N THR A 314 -20.89 19.42 6.44
CA THR A 314 -21.68 18.57 7.33
C THR A 314 -22.31 19.38 8.47
N LYS A 315 -23.39 18.86 9.04
CA LYS A 315 -23.92 19.26 10.35
C LYS A 315 -24.23 17.99 11.15
N ASP A 316 -23.83 17.93 12.41
CA ASP A 316 -24.05 16.76 13.28
C ASP A 316 -23.60 15.44 12.61
N SER A 317 -22.46 15.50 11.91
CA SER A 317 -21.88 14.44 11.03
C SER A 317 -22.73 14.01 9.81
N ILE A 318 -23.87 14.64 9.55
CA ILE A 318 -24.70 14.40 8.36
C ILE A 318 -24.20 15.31 7.21
N PRO A 319 -23.90 14.77 6.00
CA PRO A 319 -23.52 15.58 4.85
C PRO A 319 -24.69 16.42 4.32
N LEU A 320 -24.41 17.69 4.02
CA LEU A 320 -25.41 18.67 3.54
C LEU A 320 -25.16 19.13 2.11
N HIS A 321 -23.90 19.38 1.74
CA HIS A 321 -23.54 19.92 0.43
C HIS A 321 -22.08 19.64 0.09
N GLN A 322 -21.79 19.23 -1.14
CA GLN A 322 -20.45 19.20 -1.70
C GLN A 322 -20.20 20.50 -2.48
N GLY A 323 -19.08 21.18 -2.19
CA GLY A 323 -18.68 22.44 -2.80
C GLY A 323 -18.48 23.60 -1.80
N PRO A 324 -17.88 24.72 -2.26
CA PRO A 324 -17.38 25.78 -1.38
C PRO A 324 -18.45 26.65 -0.72
N GLN A 325 -19.74 26.59 -1.11
CA GLN A 325 -20.73 27.57 -0.66
C GLN A 325 -22.12 26.96 -0.35
N LEU A 326 -22.30 26.49 0.89
CA LEU A 326 -23.59 26.03 1.41
C LEU A 326 -24.57 27.21 1.55
N THR A 327 -25.76 27.11 0.94
CA THR A 327 -26.83 28.11 1.09
C THR A 327 -27.94 27.55 1.98
N LEU A 328 -28.25 28.24 3.07
CA LEU A 328 -29.34 27.89 3.99
C LEU A 328 -30.50 28.85 3.80
N THR A 329 -31.70 28.34 3.53
CA THR A 329 -32.93 29.12 3.33
C THR A 329 -33.98 28.79 4.39
N ASN A 330 -34.90 29.72 4.66
CA ASN A 330 -35.98 29.57 5.65
C ASN A 330 -35.47 29.07 7.03
N VAL A 331 -34.39 29.69 7.51
CA VAL A 331 -33.62 29.22 8.67
C VAL A 331 -34.48 29.17 9.94
N SER A 332 -34.52 28.01 10.59
CA SER A 332 -35.34 27.75 11.79
C SER A 332 -34.48 27.55 13.03
N PHE A 333 -35.07 27.52 14.23
CA PHE A 333 -34.29 27.28 15.46
C PHE A 333 -33.59 25.91 15.50
N THR A 334 -34.05 24.89 14.76
CA THR A 334 -33.32 23.61 14.62
C THR A 334 -32.19 23.66 13.59
N SER A 335 -32.11 24.73 12.78
CA SER A 335 -30.96 25.00 11.92
C SER A 335 -29.74 25.44 12.75
N ALA A 336 -29.91 26.08 13.90
CA ALA A 336 -28.82 26.45 14.81
C ALA A 336 -27.98 25.23 15.23
N GLY A 337 -26.67 25.42 15.43
CA GLY A 337 -25.72 24.33 15.73
C GLY A 337 -24.36 24.53 15.07
N VAL A 338 -23.48 23.53 15.19
CA VAL A 338 -22.16 23.53 14.55
C VAL A 338 -22.29 22.99 13.12
N TYR A 339 -21.75 23.74 12.16
CA TYR A 339 -21.53 23.29 10.79
C TYR A 339 -20.03 23.07 10.62
N THR A 340 -19.64 21.93 10.07
CA THR A 340 -18.23 21.61 9.77
C THR A 340 -18.04 21.65 8.26
N CYS A 341 -17.07 22.42 7.79
CA CYS A 341 -16.50 22.24 6.46
C CYS A 341 -15.28 21.32 6.57
N GLU A 342 -15.22 20.32 5.72
CA GLU A 342 -14.07 19.43 5.53
C GLU A 342 -13.52 19.64 4.12
N ALA A 343 -12.20 19.84 4.01
CA ALA A 343 -11.47 19.75 2.76
C ALA A 343 -10.64 18.46 2.76
N SER A 344 -10.67 17.72 1.65
CA SER A 344 -9.88 16.50 1.47
C SER A 344 -9.26 16.44 0.08
N VAL A 345 -8.15 15.71 -0.04
CA VAL A 345 -7.44 15.48 -1.31
C VAL A 345 -7.44 13.97 -1.58
N PRO A 346 -8.42 13.41 -2.34
CA PRO A 346 -8.57 11.97 -2.49
C PRO A 346 -7.36 11.24 -3.09
N LYS A 347 -6.52 11.94 -3.87
CA LYS A 347 -5.25 11.41 -4.42
C LYS A 347 -4.13 11.27 -3.36
N LEU A 348 -4.22 11.96 -2.23
CA LEU A 348 -3.18 11.99 -1.19
C LEU A 348 -3.80 11.70 0.20
N PRO A 349 -3.93 10.41 0.57
CA PRO A 349 -4.45 10.00 1.87
C PRO A 349 -3.73 10.68 3.05
N GLY A 350 -4.51 11.36 3.89
CA GLY A 350 -4.03 12.16 5.02
C GLY A 350 -4.00 13.67 4.77
N LEU A 351 -4.13 14.15 3.52
CA LEU A 351 -4.44 15.56 3.27
C LEU A 351 -5.94 15.80 3.50
N THR A 352 -6.29 15.97 4.77
CA THR A 352 -7.63 16.38 5.22
C THR A 352 -7.52 17.50 6.25
N ARG A 353 -8.39 18.50 6.16
CA ARG A 353 -8.50 19.58 7.16
C ARG A 353 -9.95 19.98 7.36
N THR A 354 -10.32 20.22 8.62
CA THR A 354 -11.68 20.60 9.01
C THR A 354 -11.69 21.98 9.68
N ARG A 355 -12.77 22.74 9.46
CA ARG A 355 -13.04 24.00 10.14
C ARG A 355 -14.51 24.07 10.52
N GLN A 356 -14.81 24.59 11.71
CA GLN A 356 -16.15 24.66 12.25
C GLN A 356 -16.65 26.10 12.32
N LEU A 357 -17.94 26.30 12.06
CA LEU A 357 -18.65 27.52 12.41
C LEU A 357 -19.89 27.21 13.26
N GLN A 358 -20.19 28.12 14.18
CA GLN A 358 -21.39 28.09 14.99
C GLN A 358 -22.47 28.96 14.34
N LEU A 359 -23.59 28.35 13.97
CA LEU A 359 -24.77 29.06 13.47
C LEU A 359 -25.69 29.42 14.64
N PHE A 360 -26.01 30.71 14.78
CA PHE A 360 -27.00 31.24 15.71
C PHE A 360 -28.25 31.71 14.95
N VAL A 361 -29.43 31.38 15.48
CA VAL A 361 -30.71 31.75 14.87
C VAL A 361 -31.48 32.63 15.85
N GLN A 362 -31.77 33.87 15.44
CA GLN A 362 -32.45 34.86 16.28
C GLN A 362 -33.87 35.12 15.79
N GLY A 363 -34.83 35.22 16.70
CA GLY A 363 -36.21 35.55 16.36
C GLY A 363 -37.02 35.97 17.58
N LYS A 364 -38.28 36.37 17.36
CA LYS A 364 -39.23 36.64 18.45
C LYS A 364 -39.55 35.35 19.22
N PRO A 365 -39.78 35.39 20.54
CA PRO A 365 -40.20 34.20 21.30
C PRO A 365 -41.53 33.64 20.77
N ARG A 366 -41.67 32.31 20.67
CA ARG A 366 -42.85 31.67 20.02
C ARG A 366 -43.33 30.34 20.61
N THR A 367 -42.56 29.65 21.46
CA THR A 367 -42.81 28.25 21.85
C THR A 367 -43.21 28.08 23.31
N TRP A 368 -44.34 27.43 23.54
CA TRP A 368 -44.96 27.23 24.86
C TRP A 368 -45.44 25.77 24.96
N ARG A 369 -45.32 25.13 26.14
CA ARG A 369 -45.86 23.78 26.38
C ARG A 369 -46.40 23.65 27.80
N ALA A 370 -47.56 23.01 27.96
CA ALA A 370 -47.96 22.41 29.22
C ALA A 370 -47.39 20.98 29.29
N GLY A 371 -46.94 20.54 30.47
CA GLY A 371 -46.51 19.16 30.69
C GLY A 371 -47.67 18.26 31.09
N SER A 372 -47.83 17.12 30.42
CA SER A 372 -48.70 16.00 30.82
C SER A 372 -50.23 16.20 30.79
N GLY A 373 -50.78 16.83 29.74
CA GLY A 373 -52.22 16.73 29.47
C GLY A 373 -52.88 17.88 28.71
N SER A 374 -54.13 17.66 28.33
CA SER A 374 -55.08 18.63 27.78
C SER A 374 -56.48 18.30 28.33
N GLY A 375 -57.19 19.28 28.87
CA GLY A 375 -58.39 19.06 29.71
C GLY A 375 -58.03 19.13 31.19
N TRP A 376 -57.53 20.28 31.63
CA TRP A 376 -57.09 20.54 33.01
C TRP A 376 -58.25 21.11 33.84
N THR A 377 -58.42 20.64 35.07
CA THR A 377 -59.56 20.98 35.94
C THR A 377 -59.12 21.66 37.24
N GLU A 378 -60.07 22.25 37.97
CA GLU A 378 -59.78 22.87 39.27
C GLU A 378 -59.41 21.79 40.31
N GLY A 379 -58.17 21.85 40.79
CA GLY A 379 -57.56 20.86 41.68
C GLY A 379 -56.24 20.28 41.16
N ASP A 380 -55.99 20.32 39.85
CA ASP A 380 -54.82 19.71 39.23
C ASP A 380 -53.49 20.43 39.56
N GLU A 381 -52.38 19.69 39.65
CA GLU A 381 -51.03 20.24 39.75
C GLU A 381 -50.34 20.20 38.38
N VAL A 382 -50.10 21.38 37.80
CA VAL A 382 -49.67 21.56 36.41
C VAL A 382 -48.26 22.11 36.36
N THR A 383 -47.42 21.54 35.48
CA THR A 383 -46.08 22.09 35.17
C THR A 383 -46.14 22.82 33.82
N LEU A 384 -46.23 24.15 33.86
CA LEU A 384 -46.19 24.99 32.67
C LEU A 384 -44.74 25.28 32.28
N THR A 385 -44.40 25.07 31.00
CA THR A 385 -43.04 25.15 30.48
C THR A 385 -42.94 26.21 29.39
N CYS A 386 -42.23 27.30 29.70
CA CYS A 386 -41.91 28.36 28.76
C CYS A 386 -40.54 28.07 28.12
N LEU A 387 -40.49 27.99 26.79
CA LEU A 387 -39.27 27.70 26.04
C LEU A 387 -38.91 28.89 25.16
N LEU A 388 -37.89 29.63 25.58
CA LEU A 388 -37.44 30.86 24.94
C LEU A 388 -36.30 30.55 23.96
N GLY A 389 -36.55 30.78 22.66
CA GLY A 389 -35.49 30.86 21.67
C GLY A 389 -34.73 32.18 21.83
N THR A 390 -33.52 32.12 22.37
CA THR A 390 -32.73 33.31 22.72
C THR A 390 -31.56 33.56 21.77
N PRO A 391 -31.23 34.82 21.43
CA PRO A 391 -29.89 35.13 20.91
C PRO A 391 -28.85 34.76 21.96
N GLN A 392 -27.78 34.06 21.58
CA GLN A 392 -26.79 33.55 22.52
C GLN A 392 -25.64 34.54 22.73
N HIS A 393 -25.59 35.17 23.91
CA HIS A 393 -24.35 35.64 24.53
C HIS A 393 -24.43 35.46 26.06
N PRO A 394 -23.32 35.15 26.76
CA PRO A 394 -23.33 34.75 28.17
C PRO A 394 -23.18 35.94 29.15
N ALA A 395 -23.13 35.62 30.45
CA ALA A 395 -22.78 36.50 31.57
C ALA A 395 -23.82 37.57 31.99
N GLY A 396 -25.05 37.13 32.27
CA GLY A 396 -26.00 37.86 33.11
C GLY A 396 -26.70 36.93 34.10
N THR A 397 -26.59 37.18 35.41
CA THR A 397 -27.25 36.39 36.46
C THR A 397 -28.73 36.73 36.55
N LEU A 398 -29.53 36.15 35.66
CA LEU A 398 -30.99 36.17 35.74
C LEU A 398 -31.47 35.21 36.84
N PRO A 399 -32.30 35.66 37.80
CA PRO A 399 -32.96 34.74 38.71
C PRO A 399 -33.98 33.85 37.97
N ASP A 400 -34.16 32.63 38.47
CA ASP A 400 -35.22 31.68 38.07
C ASP A 400 -35.15 31.08 36.63
N VAL A 401 -33.93 30.82 36.15
CA VAL A 401 -33.68 29.97 34.97
C VAL A 401 -33.40 28.53 35.39
N ASN A 402 -34.31 27.60 35.07
CA ASN A 402 -34.19 26.20 35.50
C ASN A 402 -33.30 25.32 34.59
N ARG A 403 -33.12 25.67 33.30
CA ARG A 403 -32.06 25.08 32.45
C ARG A 403 -31.80 25.87 31.16
N ILE A 404 -30.59 25.72 30.65
CA ILE A 404 -30.22 26.06 29.27
C ILE A 404 -29.96 24.75 28.52
N ILE A 405 -30.61 24.53 27.37
CA ILE A 405 -30.39 23.35 26.52
C ILE A 405 -30.33 23.83 25.06
N GLY A 406 -29.20 23.60 24.38
CA GLY A 406 -29.10 23.82 22.92
C GLY A 406 -29.47 25.23 22.42
N GLY A 407 -29.19 26.28 23.22
CA GLY A 407 -29.56 27.66 22.89
C GLY A 407 -30.98 28.10 23.30
N TRP A 408 -31.75 27.21 23.94
CA TRP A 408 -33.05 27.52 24.53
C TRP A 408 -32.93 27.78 26.03
N VAL A 409 -33.57 28.85 26.50
CA VAL A 409 -33.78 29.10 27.94
C VAL A 409 -35.13 28.48 28.34
N GLN A 410 -35.11 27.55 29.28
CA GLN A 410 -36.30 26.93 29.83
C GLN A 410 -36.63 27.52 31.20
N SER A 411 -37.78 28.20 31.28
CA SER A 411 -38.46 28.50 32.55
C SER A 411 -39.59 27.49 32.74
N SER A 412 -39.87 27.10 33.98
CA SER A 412 -40.84 26.05 34.30
C SER A 412 -41.51 26.35 35.63
N LEU A 413 -42.80 26.66 35.59
CA LEU A 413 -43.62 27.00 36.74
C LEU A 413 -44.51 25.81 37.10
N LYS A 414 -44.31 25.28 38.31
CA LYS A 414 -45.27 24.35 38.93
C LYS A 414 -46.30 25.14 39.70
N LEU A 415 -47.58 24.84 39.49
CA LEU A 415 -48.69 25.50 40.16
C LEU A 415 -49.88 24.56 40.30
N LYS A 416 -50.69 24.77 41.35
CA LYS A 416 -51.96 24.07 41.54
C LYS A 416 -53.11 24.95 41.07
N VAL A 417 -53.97 24.41 40.20
CA VAL A 417 -55.07 25.15 39.56
C VAL A 417 -56.21 25.34 40.58
N MET A 418 -56.37 26.55 41.09
CA MET A 418 -57.36 26.91 42.12
C MET A 418 -57.89 28.34 41.94
N GLY A 419 -59.18 28.56 42.16
CA GLY A 419 -59.80 29.87 42.33
C GLY A 419 -59.67 30.80 41.12
N THR A 420 -58.91 31.89 41.26
CA THR A 420 -58.67 32.85 40.16
C THR A 420 -57.88 32.23 39.01
N VAL A 421 -56.90 31.36 39.31
CA VAL A 421 -56.05 30.69 38.32
C VAL A 421 -56.89 29.87 37.33
N ALA A 422 -57.92 29.18 37.82
CA ALA A 422 -58.84 28.39 37.00
C ALA A 422 -59.72 29.23 36.05
N ARG A 423 -59.94 30.52 36.38
CA ARG A 423 -60.84 31.41 35.63
C ARG A 423 -60.12 32.37 34.68
N GLU A 424 -58.96 32.88 35.08
CA GLU A 424 -58.18 33.88 34.33
C GLU A 424 -57.05 33.24 33.51
N GLY A 425 -56.75 31.95 33.77
CA GLY A 425 -55.64 31.24 33.15
C GLY A 425 -54.28 31.66 33.72
N VAL A 426 -53.21 31.12 33.13
CA VAL A 426 -51.83 31.55 33.41
C VAL A 426 -51.20 32.06 32.13
N THR A 427 -50.91 33.36 32.10
CA THR A 427 -50.22 34.00 30.97
C THR A 427 -48.72 33.94 31.18
N CYS A 428 -48.03 33.13 30.37
CA CYS A 428 -46.59 33.23 30.23
C CYS A 428 -46.26 34.37 29.26
N THR A 429 -45.46 35.35 29.71
CA THR A 429 -44.93 36.43 28.89
C THR A 429 -43.44 36.19 28.57
N ALA A 430 -42.98 36.74 27.46
CA ALA A 430 -41.62 36.56 26.96
C ALA A 430 -41.16 37.78 26.16
N SER A 431 -39.99 38.31 26.46
CA SER A 431 -39.35 39.37 25.70
C SER A 431 -37.90 39.03 25.36
N ASN A 432 -37.48 39.44 24.18
CA ASN A 432 -36.07 39.60 23.81
C ASN A 432 -35.93 40.89 22.97
N PRO A 433 -34.70 41.33 22.63
CA PRO A 433 -34.49 42.58 21.87
C PRO A 433 -35.18 42.63 20.49
N LEU A 434 -35.66 41.51 19.96
CA LEU A 434 -36.36 41.42 18.68
C LEU A 434 -37.90 41.44 18.84
N GLY A 435 -38.44 41.29 20.05
CA GLY A 435 -39.86 41.50 20.34
C GLY A 435 -40.41 40.79 21.58
N HIS A 436 -41.66 41.11 21.90
CA HIS A 436 -42.47 40.47 22.95
C HIS A 436 -43.42 39.42 22.36
N ALA A 437 -43.74 38.38 23.14
CA ALA A 437 -44.80 37.42 22.89
C ALA A 437 -45.42 36.96 24.21
N GLN A 438 -46.66 36.47 24.17
CA GLN A 438 -47.35 35.93 25.34
C GLN A 438 -48.28 34.78 24.94
N HIS A 439 -48.54 33.87 25.88
CA HIS A 439 -49.52 32.80 25.72
C HIS A 439 -50.20 32.50 27.04
N THR A 440 -51.53 32.40 27.01
CA THR A 440 -52.37 32.17 28.19
C THR A 440 -52.88 30.74 28.18
N PHE A 441 -52.37 29.92 29.10
CA PHE A 441 -52.92 28.59 29.37
C PHE A 441 -54.25 28.74 30.08
N HIS A 442 -55.32 28.21 29.48
CA HIS A 442 -56.66 28.19 30.06
C HIS A 442 -56.94 26.81 30.67
N PHE A 443 -57.83 26.77 31.67
CA PHE A 443 -58.25 25.55 32.37
C PHE A 443 -59.77 25.39 32.19
N GLU A 444 -60.28 24.17 32.24
CA GLU A 444 -61.70 23.88 32.17
C GLU A 444 -62.36 24.20 33.53
N ALA A 445 -63.17 25.25 33.53
CA ALA A 445 -63.83 25.73 34.74
C ALA A 445 -64.89 24.74 35.21
N VAL A 446 -64.62 24.06 36.33
CA VAL A 446 -65.61 23.25 37.04
C VAL A 446 -66.72 24.17 37.53
N ALA A 447 -67.94 23.97 37.03
CA ALA A 447 -69.07 24.82 37.40
C ALA A 447 -69.36 24.70 38.91
N PRO A 448 -69.49 25.81 39.65
CA PRO A 448 -69.73 25.76 41.08
C PRO A 448 -71.10 25.15 41.37
N GLN A 449 -71.13 24.01 42.07
CA GLN A 449 -72.39 23.38 42.47
C GLN A 449 -73.14 24.30 43.44
N THR A 450 -74.31 24.77 43.01
CA THR A 450 -75.18 25.60 43.86
C THR A 450 -75.80 24.74 44.97
N PRO A 451 -75.81 25.21 46.24
CA PRO A 451 -76.34 24.42 47.36
C PRO A 451 -77.83 24.13 47.17
N GLN A 452 -78.19 22.85 47.16
CA GLN A 452 -79.46 22.34 46.64
C GLN A 452 -80.64 22.49 47.62
N ALA A 453 -80.92 23.72 48.06
CA ALA A 453 -81.91 24.05 49.09
C ALA A 453 -83.37 23.68 48.76
N GLY A 454 -83.69 23.32 47.51
CA GLY A 454 -85.05 22.99 47.07
C GLY A 454 -85.61 21.65 47.58
N VAL A 455 -84.76 20.70 47.98
CA VAL A 455 -85.20 19.32 48.30
C VAL A 455 -86.10 19.27 49.54
N ALA A 456 -85.80 20.06 50.58
CA ALA A 456 -86.55 20.05 51.84
C ALA A 456 -88.00 20.56 51.68
N VAL A 457 -88.22 21.58 50.83
CA VAL A 457 -89.54 22.19 50.62
C VAL A 457 -90.48 21.23 49.88
N MET A 458 -89.96 20.50 48.89
CA MET A 458 -90.74 19.49 48.15
C MET A 458 -91.16 18.32 49.05
N ALA A 459 -90.29 17.85 49.95
CA ALA A 459 -90.63 16.80 50.91
C ALA A 459 -91.76 17.21 51.88
N ALA A 460 -91.75 18.47 52.34
CA ALA A 460 -92.82 19.03 53.17
C ALA A 460 -94.16 19.11 52.41
N ALA A 461 -94.15 19.61 51.17
CA ALA A 461 -95.36 19.71 50.35
C ALA A 461 -95.99 18.33 50.04
N VAL A 462 -95.17 17.35 49.66
CA VAL A 462 -95.64 15.98 49.34
C VAL A 462 -96.21 15.26 50.58
N SER A 463 -95.58 15.41 51.75
CA SER A 463 -96.06 14.79 52.98
C SER A 463 -97.37 15.39 53.51
N VAL A 464 -97.57 16.71 53.38
CA VAL A 464 -98.87 17.36 53.67
C VAL A 464 -99.95 16.92 52.68
N GLY A 465 -99.61 16.81 51.38
CA GLY A 465 -100.53 16.32 50.35
C GLY A 465 -101.00 14.88 50.60
N LEU A 466 -100.07 13.98 50.99
CA LEU A 466 -100.38 12.61 51.37
C LEU A 466 -101.28 12.54 52.62
N LEU A 467 -101.03 13.36 53.64
CA LEU A 467 -101.87 13.44 54.83
C LEU A 467 -103.31 13.85 54.49
N LEU A 468 -103.50 14.85 53.63
CA LEU A 468 -104.84 15.27 53.17
C LEU A 468 -105.54 14.16 52.36
N LEU A 469 -104.81 13.41 51.52
CA LEU A 469 -105.34 12.26 50.80
C LEU A 469 -105.77 11.12 51.74
N VAL A 470 -104.99 10.83 52.79
CA VAL A 470 -105.34 9.82 53.81
C VAL A 470 -106.58 10.26 54.61
N VAL A 471 -106.70 11.55 54.95
CA VAL A 471 -107.90 12.10 55.61
C VAL A 471 -109.13 12.01 54.70
N ALA A 472 -108.99 12.33 53.40
CA ALA A 472 -110.07 12.19 52.42
C ALA A 472 -110.51 10.72 52.25
N LEU A 473 -109.56 9.78 52.17
CA LEU A 473 -109.84 8.34 52.13
C LEU A 473 -110.54 7.87 53.41
N PHE A 474 -110.11 8.30 54.59
CA PHE A 474 -110.81 8.00 55.86
C PHE A 474 -112.22 8.58 55.91
N TYR A 475 -112.43 9.78 55.40
CA TYR A 475 -113.76 10.41 55.33
C TYR A 475 -114.71 9.63 54.41
N CYS A 476 -114.23 9.21 53.22
CA CYS A 476 -114.98 8.33 52.32
C CYS A 476 -115.25 6.95 52.94
N MET A 477 -114.26 6.32 53.58
CA MET A 477 -114.41 5.03 54.27
C MET A 477 -115.43 5.07 55.42
N ARG A 478 -115.59 6.23 56.08
CA ARG A 478 -116.57 6.40 57.18
C ARG A 478 -118.02 6.52 56.69
N ARG A 479 -118.27 6.77 55.40
CA ARG A 479 -119.61 6.95 54.81
C ARG A 479 -119.92 5.86 53.79
N LYS A 480 -120.02 4.61 54.25
CA LYS A 480 -120.29 3.40 53.45
C LYS A 480 -121.44 3.59 52.44
N GLY A 481 -121.15 3.51 51.14
CA GLY A 481 -122.19 3.31 50.12
C GLY A 481 -121.89 3.81 48.70
N ARG A 482 -121.15 3.03 47.91
CA ARG A 482 -121.02 3.10 46.43
C ARG A 482 -120.47 4.40 45.83
N CYS A 483 -119.23 4.35 45.31
CA CYS A 483 -118.81 5.15 44.16
C CYS A 483 -117.81 4.35 43.32
N LEU A 484 -118.21 3.90 42.12
CA LEU A 484 -117.37 3.23 41.14
C LEU A 484 -117.99 3.35 39.73
N ARG A 485 -117.40 4.18 38.86
CA ARG A 485 -117.52 4.11 37.39
C ARG A 485 -116.28 4.76 36.74
N PRO A 486 -115.55 4.07 35.85
CA PRO A 486 -114.41 4.62 35.12
C PRO A 486 -114.73 4.93 33.64
N TRP A 487 -114.16 6.02 33.09
CA TRP A 487 -113.97 6.40 31.67
C TRP A 487 -112.95 7.57 31.67
N PRO A 488 -112.15 7.84 30.61
CA PRO A 488 -111.51 6.92 29.66
C PRO A 488 -110.04 7.30 29.32
N SER A 489 -109.53 6.75 28.21
CA SER A 489 -108.35 7.15 27.41
C SER A 489 -108.49 8.57 26.77
N PRO A 490 -107.53 9.12 26.00
CA PRO A 490 -106.24 8.57 25.52
C PRO A 490 -105.05 9.45 26.03
N ASP A 491 -103.96 9.87 25.34
CA ASP A 491 -103.52 9.80 23.93
C ASP A 491 -102.00 10.05 23.76
N PHE A 492 -101.50 9.85 22.53
CA PHE A 492 -100.16 10.17 21.94
C PHE A 492 -98.93 10.35 22.86
#